data_AF-A0A2T0GTQ0-F1
#
_entry.id   AF-A0A2T0GTQ0-F1
#
_cell.length_a   1.000
_cell.length_b   1.000
_cell.length_c   1.000
_cell.angle_alpha   90.00
_cell.angle_beta   90.00
_cell.angle_gamma   90.00
#
_symmetry.space_group_name_H-M   'P 1'
#
loop_
_entity.id
_entity.type
_entity.pdbx_description
1 polymer ?
#
loop_
_entity_poly.entity_id
_entity_poly.type
_entity_poly.pdbx_seq_one_letter_code
_entity_poly.pdbx_strand_id
1 'polypeptide(L)'
;MDEASGTPEATVEFPAEACTPERLPGVCSRHGAPCTRRIDFALQSRVEVSGSRVLGGGNVLGLFGRFGERARRVAVVGVRGWPLCRRCRAMRLRWFGTAQVLFWGGLLAVLGGVLGRVVTGQTAAAFGVSLLGGFAAMLLAAVPFSLGGVPRVVRARAAGDGTRVLVDRPHPEFAARLSRWGGTDPR
;
A
#
# COMPACT_ATOMS: atom_id res chain seq x y z
N MET A 1 -8.71 -8.39 32.19
CA MET A 1 -8.67 -9.68 31.46
C MET A 1 -10.08 -9.91 31.00
N ASP A 2 -10.36 -9.70 29.72
CA ASP A 2 -11.56 -10.22 29.04
C ASP A 2 -11.34 -10.14 27.52
N GLU A 3 -11.28 -11.33 26.93
CA GLU A 3 -11.80 -11.74 25.62
C GLU A 3 -11.61 -10.81 24.41
N ALA A 4 -10.43 -10.91 23.80
CA ALA A 4 -10.29 -10.72 22.35
C ALA A 4 -10.72 -12.01 21.64
N SER A 5 -12.04 -12.27 21.56
CA SER A 5 -12.64 -13.24 20.66
C SER A 5 -12.56 -12.71 19.21
N GLY A 6 -11.34 -12.71 18.66
CA GLY A 6 -11.13 -12.55 17.23
C GLY A 6 -11.20 -13.92 16.59
N THR A 7 -12.23 -14.19 15.80
CA THR A 7 -12.20 -15.28 14.83
C THR A 7 -10.85 -15.22 14.09
N PRO A 8 -10.08 -16.32 13.99
CA PRO A 8 -8.80 -16.28 13.29
C PRO A 8 -9.10 -15.89 11.85
N GLU A 9 -8.78 -14.64 11.48
CA GLU A 9 -8.72 -14.23 10.10
C GLU A 9 -7.68 -15.15 9.46
N ALA A 10 -8.14 -16.16 8.72
CA ALA A 10 -7.29 -17.17 8.09
C ALA A 10 -6.16 -16.45 7.35
N THR A 11 -4.98 -16.47 7.95
CA THR A 11 -3.77 -15.82 7.44
C THR A 11 -2.87 -16.94 7.03
N VAL A 12 -2.55 -16.99 5.74
CA VAL A 12 -1.66 -18.01 5.22
C VAL A 12 -0.25 -17.44 5.21
N GLU A 13 0.66 -18.15 5.86
CA GLU A 13 2.08 -17.82 5.89
C GLU A 13 2.85 -18.70 4.92
N PHE A 14 3.84 -18.12 4.24
CA PHE A 14 4.80 -18.90 3.47
C PHE A 14 6.16 -18.21 3.38
N PRO A 15 7.25 -18.96 3.12
CA PRO A 15 8.60 -18.41 3.08
C PRO A 15 8.74 -17.36 1.96
N ALA A 16 9.39 -16.24 2.29
CA ALA A 16 9.68 -15.17 1.34
C ALA A 16 10.48 -15.66 0.12
N GLU A 17 11.42 -16.57 0.35
CA GLU A 17 12.26 -17.17 -0.70
C GLU A 17 11.47 -18.03 -1.69
N ALA A 18 10.29 -18.51 -1.29
CA ALA A 18 9.39 -19.25 -2.15
C ALA A 18 8.49 -18.35 -3.02
N CYS A 19 8.59 -17.02 -2.88
CA CYS A 19 7.86 -16.05 -3.71
C CYS A 19 8.47 -15.89 -5.11
N THR A 20 8.57 -16.98 -5.86
CA THR A 20 9.00 -17.00 -7.26
C THR A 20 7.82 -17.31 -8.17
N PRO A 21 7.81 -16.83 -9.43
CA PRO A 21 6.70 -17.07 -10.36
C PRO A 21 6.36 -18.55 -10.57
N GLU A 22 7.35 -19.45 -10.45
CA GLU A 22 7.20 -20.90 -10.62
C GLU A 22 6.48 -21.56 -9.44
N ARG A 23 6.72 -21.07 -8.22
CA ARG A 23 6.13 -21.60 -6.98
C ARG A 23 4.83 -20.92 -6.58
N LEU A 24 4.56 -19.74 -7.15
CA LEU A 24 3.33 -18.99 -6.88
C LEU A 24 2.15 -19.53 -7.71
N PRO A 25 0.99 -19.80 -7.08
CA PRO A 25 -0.21 -20.25 -7.77
C PRO A 25 -0.59 -19.32 -8.94
N GLY A 26 -1.07 -19.89 -10.05
CA GLY A 26 -1.61 -19.15 -11.19
C GLY A 26 -2.96 -18.47 -10.94
N VAL A 27 -3.36 -18.28 -9.68
CA VAL A 27 -4.65 -17.70 -9.26
C VAL A 27 -4.42 -16.52 -8.33
N CYS A 28 -5.31 -15.54 -8.36
CA CYS A 28 -5.17 -14.35 -7.53
C CYS A 28 -5.49 -14.62 -6.05
N SER A 29 -4.59 -14.18 -5.15
CA SER A 29 -4.73 -14.34 -3.69
C SER A 29 -6.07 -13.84 -3.14
N ARG A 30 -6.61 -12.75 -3.69
CA ARG A 30 -7.83 -12.10 -3.17
C ARG A 30 -9.13 -12.65 -3.76
N HIS A 31 -9.11 -13.09 -5.02
CA HIS A 31 -10.35 -13.37 -5.78
C HIS A 31 -10.44 -14.81 -6.31
N GLY A 32 -9.39 -15.63 -6.21
CA GLY A 32 -9.34 -16.97 -6.82
C GLY A 32 -9.28 -16.97 -8.35
N ALA A 33 -9.63 -15.87 -9.01
CA ALA A 33 -9.63 -15.75 -10.46
C ALA A 33 -8.25 -16.00 -11.11
N PRO A 34 -8.22 -16.50 -12.36
CA PRO A 34 -6.97 -16.81 -13.06
C PRO A 34 -6.07 -15.59 -13.21
N CYS A 35 -4.76 -15.85 -13.13
CA CYS A 35 -3.73 -14.83 -13.30
C CYS A 35 -3.75 -14.29 -14.72
N THR A 36 -3.87 -12.97 -14.83
CA THR A 36 -3.79 -12.24 -16.11
C THR A 36 -2.46 -11.51 -16.28
N ARG A 37 -1.78 -11.21 -15.17
CA ARG A 37 -0.49 -10.53 -15.16
C ARG A 37 0.26 -10.90 -13.89
N ARG A 38 1.56 -11.15 -14.02
CA ARG A 38 2.48 -11.28 -12.89
C ARG A 38 3.20 -9.96 -12.65
N ILE A 39 3.40 -9.59 -11.40
CA ILE A 39 4.09 -8.35 -11.05
C ILE A 39 5.12 -8.58 -9.94
N ASP A 40 6.20 -7.83 -10.02
CA ASP A 40 7.23 -7.79 -8.99
C ASP A 40 6.98 -6.60 -8.09
N PHE A 41 7.13 -6.79 -6.79
CA PHE A 41 7.02 -5.70 -5.82
C PHE A 41 7.77 -6.05 -4.54
N ALA A 42 8.13 -5.00 -3.80
CA ALA A 42 8.71 -5.16 -2.48
C ALA A 42 7.62 -5.08 -1.41
N LEU A 43 7.60 -6.07 -0.52
CA LEU A 43 6.84 -6.04 0.72
C LEU A 43 7.71 -5.43 1.81
N GLN A 44 7.15 -4.47 2.54
CA GLN A 44 7.78 -3.91 3.73
C GLN A 44 7.22 -4.63 4.95
N SER A 45 8.10 -5.14 5.81
CA SER A 45 7.71 -5.69 7.11
C SER A 45 7.12 -4.58 7.99
N ARG A 46 5.99 -4.86 8.63
CA ARG A 46 5.48 -4.02 9.72
C ARG A 46 6.18 -4.47 10.99
N VAL A 47 7.24 -3.77 11.37
CA VAL A 47 7.77 -3.91 12.73
C VAL A 47 6.79 -3.20 13.67
N GLU A 48 6.14 -3.96 14.54
CA GLU A 48 5.48 -3.38 15.71
C GLU A 48 6.54 -2.72 16.57
N VAL A 49 6.54 -1.40 16.60
CA VAL A 49 7.37 -0.65 17.53
C VAL A 49 6.75 -0.83 18.92
N SER A 50 7.09 -1.93 19.58
CA SER A 50 6.91 -2.09 21.03
C SER A 50 7.91 -1.15 21.70
N GLY A 51 7.48 0.09 21.90
CA GLY A 51 8.23 1.14 22.56
C GLY A 51 7.26 2.04 23.31
N SER A 52 7.39 2.05 24.63
CA SER A 52 6.58 2.74 25.63
C SER A 52 5.86 4.01 25.14
N ARG A 53 4.53 3.97 25.18
CA ARG A 53 3.59 4.98 24.70
C ARG A 53 3.60 6.33 25.45
N VAL A 54 4.58 6.60 26.33
CA VAL A 54 4.39 7.61 27.40
C VAL A 54 5.40 8.77 27.43
N LEU A 55 6.55 8.72 26.73
CA LEU A 55 7.52 9.83 26.79
C LEU A 55 8.05 10.23 25.41
N GLY A 56 7.54 11.31 24.82
CA GLY A 56 8.11 11.88 23.60
C GLY A 56 7.21 12.90 22.92
N GLY A 57 7.15 14.10 23.50
CA GLY A 57 6.30 15.20 23.09
C GLY A 57 6.46 15.66 21.64
N GLY A 58 5.32 15.89 20.98
CA GLY A 58 4.95 17.12 20.28
C GLY A 58 5.74 17.68 19.09
N ASN A 59 6.99 17.31 18.82
CA ASN A 59 7.81 18.02 17.83
C ASN A 59 7.95 17.30 16.48
N VAL A 60 7.84 18.08 15.39
CA VAL A 60 7.90 17.66 13.97
C VAL A 60 9.23 16.94 13.67
N LEU A 61 10.33 17.39 14.28
CA LEU A 61 11.65 16.74 14.20
C LEU A 61 11.67 15.33 14.83
N GLY A 62 10.94 15.13 15.93
CA GLY A 62 10.74 13.80 16.54
C GLY A 62 9.82 12.88 15.71
N LEU A 63 9.05 13.44 14.79
CA LEU A 63 8.31 12.67 13.79
C LEU A 63 9.26 12.12 12.71
N PHE A 64 10.16 12.96 12.19
CA PHE A 64 11.16 12.56 11.19
C PHE A 64 12.19 11.56 11.74
N GLY A 65 12.65 11.73 12.99
CA GLY A 65 13.50 10.74 13.67
C GLY A 65 12.82 9.38 13.79
N ARG A 66 11.52 9.36 14.14
CA ARG A 66 10.71 8.14 14.18
C ARG A 66 10.49 7.50 12.81
N PHE A 67 10.40 8.30 11.74
CA PHE A 67 10.37 7.77 10.37
C PHE A 67 11.70 7.13 9.97
N GLY A 68 12.83 7.72 10.36
CA GLY A 68 14.18 7.18 10.11
C GLY A 68 14.45 5.87 10.85
N GLU A 69 14.07 5.78 12.12
CA GLU A 69 14.20 4.53 12.91
C GLU A 69 13.26 3.44 12.42
N ARG A 70 12.04 3.81 11.99
CA ARG A 70 11.10 2.88 11.35
C ARG A 70 11.66 2.39 10.01
N ALA A 71 12.24 3.27 9.18
CA ALA A 71 12.83 2.90 7.90
C ALA A 71 14.05 1.97 8.05
N ARG A 72 14.88 2.16 9.09
CA ARG A 72 16.06 1.29 9.35
C ARG A 72 15.72 -0.12 9.82
N ARG A 73 14.54 -0.35 10.39
CA ARG A 73 14.11 -1.68 10.88
C ARG A 73 13.18 -2.42 9.94
N VAL A 74 12.73 -1.79 8.86
CA VAL A 74 11.87 -2.43 7.87
C VAL A 74 12.72 -3.36 7.01
N ALA A 75 12.65 -4.66 7.28
CA ALA A 75 13.08 -5.66 6.33
C ALA A 75 12.23 -5.54 5.06
N VAL A 76 12.89 -5.34 3.92
CA VAL A 76 12.27 -5.24 2.60
C VAL A 76 12.38 -6.60 1.92
N VAL A 77 11.24 -7.24 1.68
CA VAL A 77 11.15 -8.55 1.05
C VAL A 77 10.76 -8.38 -0.41
N GLY A 78 11.67 -8.72 -1.32
CA GLY A 78 11.38 -8.71 -2.75
C GLY A 78 10.52 -9.90 -3.15
N VAL A 79 9.27 -9.65 -3.56
CA VAL A 79 8.36 -10.66 -4.10
C VAL A 79 8.37 -10.57 -5.62
N ARG A 80 8.66 -11.69 -6.28
CA ARG A 80 8.70 -11.77 -7.75
C ARG A 80 7.52 -12.56 -8.29
N GLY A 81 6.89 -12.05 -9.34
CA GLY A 81 5.94 -12.80 -10.15
C GLY A 81 4.55 -13.00 -9.54
N TRP A 82 4.08 -12.09 -8.68
CA TRP A 82 2.81 -12.27 -7.98
C TRP A 82 1.59 -12.23 -8.90
N PRO A 83 0.65 -13.18 -8.76
CA PRO A 83 -0.50 -13.30 -9.64
C PRO A 83 -1.55 -12.21 -9.40
N LEU A 84 -1.86 -11.42 -10.44
CA LEU A 84 -2.98 -10.48 -10.45
C LEU A 84 -4.08 -10.93 -11.41
N CYS A 85 -5.32 -10.94 -10.92
CA CYS A 85 -6.50 -11.08 -11.78
C CYS A 85 -6.90 -9.74 -12.42
N ARG A 86 -7.77 -9.80 -13.43
CA ARG A 86 -8.32 -8.62 -14.13
C ARG A 86 -8.97 -7.62 -13.18
N ARG A 87 -9.65 -8.10 -12.11
CA ARG A 87 -10.31 -7.25 -11.11
C ARG A 87 -9.31 -6.45 -10.28
N CYS A 88 -8.27 -7.09 -9.74
CA CYS A 88 -7.19 -6.40 -9.01
C CYS A 88 -6.46 -5.40 -9.90
N ARG A 89 -6.20 -5.77 -11.17
CA ARG A 89 -5.58 -4.87 -12.15
C ARG A 89 -6.46 -3.65 -12.41
N ALA A 90 -7.75 -3.83 -12.65
CA ALA A 90 -8.69 -2.73 -12.89
C ALA A 90 -8.82 -1.80 -11.67
N MET A 91 -8.90 -2.37 -10.47
CA MET A 91 -8.92 -1.60 -9.22
C MET A 91 -7.66 -0.74 -9.08
N ARG A 92 -6.48 -1.32 -9.35
CA ARG A 92 -5.21 -0.59 -9.35
C ARG A 92 -5.23 0.56 -10.36
N LEU A 93 -5.62 0.28 -11.61
CA LEU A 93 -5.72 1.32 -12.66
C LEU A 93 -6.67 2.45 -12.27
N ARG A 94 -7.82 2.13 -11.67
CA ARG A 94 -8.79 3.14 -11.19
C ARG A 94 -8.17 4.03 -10.12
N TRP A 95 -7.58 3.43 -9.09
CA TRP A 95 -6.95 4.19 -8.00
C TRP A 95 -5.75 5.03 -8.47
N PHE A 96 -4.88 4.46 -9.31
CA PHE A 96 -3.79 5.22 -9.92
C PHE A 96 -4.29 6.33 -10.84
N GLY A 97 -5.35 6.08 -11.61
CA GLY A 97 -6.00 7.08 -12.44
C GLY A 97 -6.53 8.25 -11.61
N THR A 98 -7.27 7.96 -10.53
CA THR A 98 -7.76 8.99 -9.59
C THR A 98 -6.60 9.78 -8.96
N ALA A 99 -5.52 9.10 -8.56
CA ALA A 99 -4.33 9.76 -8.03
C ALA A 99 -3.68 10.71 -9.05
N GLN A 100 -3.54 10.28 -10.31
CA GLN A 100 -2.99 11.10 -11.38
C GLN A 100 -3.87 12.30 -11.69
N VAL A 101 -5.19 12.13 -11.73
CA VAL A 101 -6.13 13.25 -11.97
C VAL A 101 -6.04 14.28 -10.85
N LEU A 102 -6.01 13.85 -9.58
CA LEU A 102 -5.87 14.77 -8.45
C LEU A 102 -4.52 15.48 -8.45
N PHE A 103 -3.44 14.75 -8.75
CA PHE A 103 -2.09 15.33 -8.75
C PHE A 103 -1.90 16.32 -9.90
N TRP A 104 -2.16 15.90 -11.14
CA TRP A 104 -2.00 16.78 -12.31
C TRP A 104 -3.04 17.89 -12.36
N GLY A 105 -4.30 17.59 -11.99
CA GLY A 105 -5.33 18.60 -11.87
C GLY A 105 -5.00 19.65 -10.81
N GLY A 106 -4.50 19.20 -9.64
CA GLY A 106 -4.04 20.10 -8.58
C GLY A 106 -2.84 20.95 -9.01
N LEU A 107 -1.84 20.35 -9.67
CA LEU A 107 -0.67 21.06 -10.18
C LEU A 107 -1.06 22.13 -11.22
N LEU A 108 -1.93 21.78 -12.18
CA LEU A 108 -2.41 22.72 -13.20
C LEU A 108 -3.22 23.86 -12.57
N ALA A 109 -4.03 23.58 -11.55
CA ALA A 109 -4.76 24.62 -10.82
C ALA A 109 -3.82 25.59 -10.11
N VAL A 110 -2.75 25.09 -9.47
CA VAL A 110 -1.72 25.92 -8.84
C VAL A 110 -1.01 26.78 -9.89
N LEU A 111 -0.52 26.17 -10.98
CA LEU A 111 0.18 26.88 -12.05
C LEU A 111 -0.70 27.94 -12.71
N GLY A 112 -1.96 27.60 -13.00
CA GLY A 112 -2.94 28.55 -13.55
C GLY A 112 -3.24 29.70 -12.59
N GLY A 113 -3.32 29.44 -11.28
CA GLY A 113 -3.48 30.47 -10.26
C GLY A 113 -2.28 31.42 -10.19
N VAL A 114 -1.05 30.89 -10.21
CA VAL A 114 0.18 31.70 -10.23
C VAL A 114 0.25 32.53 -11.52
N LEU A 115 0.09 31.89 -12.67
CA LEU A 115 0.21 32.56 -13.96
C LEU A 115 -0.85 33.64 -14.13
N GLY A 116 -2.10 33.36 -13.76
CA GLY A 116 -3.19 34.35 -13.78
C GLY A 116 -2.88 35.56 -12.90
N ARG A 117 -2.35 35.34 -11.69
CA ARG A 117 -1.90 36.43 -10.82
C ARG A 117 -0.77 37.25 -11.43
N VAL A 118 0.24 36.59 -12.01
CA VAL A 118 1.41 37.26 -12.62
C VAL A 118 0.99 38.11 -13.81
N VAL A 119 0.11 37.59 -14.69
CA VAL A 119 -0.33 38.29 -15.90
C VAL A 119 -1.26 39.45 -15.58
N THR A 120 -2.18 39.28 -14.63
CA THR A 120 -3.18 40.32 -14.32
C THR A 120 -2.71 41.33 -13.30
N GLY A 121 -1.69 41.01 -12.49
CA GLY A 121 -1.25 41.82 -11.35
C GLY A 121 -2.29 41.91 -10.21
N GLN A 122 -3.43 41.25 -10.33
CA GLN A 122 -4.54 41.36 -9.38
C GLN A 122 -4.46 40.29 -8.29
N THR A 123 -4.83 40.67 -7.07
CA THR A 123 -5.03 39.74 -5.95
C THR A 123 -6.51 39.35 -5.83
N ALA A 124 -7.04 38.71 -6.86
CA ALA A 124 -8.40 38.17 -6.80
C ALA A 124 -8.46 36.93 -5.88
N ALA A 125 -9.49 36.84 -5.04
CA ALA A 125 -9.73 35.69 -4.16
C ALA A 125 -9.75 34.36 -4.92
N ALA A 126 -10.20 34.38 -6.19
CA ALA A 126 -10.19 33.23 -7.08
C ALA A 126 -8.80 32.59 -7.24
N PHE A 127 -7.72 33.38 -7.31
CA PHE A 127 -6.37 32.83 -7.39
C PHE A 127 -5.95 32.14 -6.10
N GLY A 128 -6.36 32.67 -4.94
CA GLY A 128 -6.15 32.02 -3.64
C GLY A 128 -6.86 30.68 -3.54
N VAL A 129 -8.10 30.59 -4.03
CA VAL A 129 -8.87 29.33 -4.10
C VAL A 129 -8.19 28.31 -5.01
N SER A 130 -7.73 28.72 -6.20
CA SER A 130 -7.02 27.82 -7.12
C SER A 130 -5.71 27.30 -6.53
N LEU A 131 -4.95 28.14 -5.85
CA LEU A 131 -3.69 27.75 -5.19
C LEU A 131 -3.94 26.77 -4.05
N LEU A 132 -4.81 27.12 -3.10
CA LEU A 132 -5.07 26.30 -1.92
C LEU A 132 -5.79 25.00 -2.30
N GLY A 133 -6.79 25.09 -3.18
CA GLY A 133 -7.52 23.94 -3.70
C GLY A 133 -6.63 22.99 -4.50
N GLY A 134 -5.77 23.54 -5.37
CA GLY A 134 -4.82 22.74 -6.14
C GLY A 134 -3.80 22.04 -5.25
N PHE A 135 -3.25 22.74 -4.26
CA PHE A 135 -2.34 22.14 -3.28
C PHE A 135 -3.02 21.05 -2.44
N ALA A 136 -4.22 21.30 -1.94
CA ALA A 136 -5.00 20.31 -1.20
C ALA A 136 -5.29 19.06 -2.05
N ALA A 137 -5.64 19.24 -3.33
CA ALA A 137 -5.85 18.14 -4.26
C ALA A 137 -4.59 17.28 -4.45
N MET A 138 -3.41 17.92 -4.56
CA MET A 138 -2.13 17.20 -4.65
C MET A 138 -1.85 16.39 -3.38
N LEU A 139 -2.09 16.93 -2.19
CA LEU A 139 -1.94 16.19 -0.93
C LEU A 139 -2.93 15.01 -0.85
N LEU A 140 -4.18 15.23 -1.26
CA LEU A 140 -5.21 14.20 -1.29
C LEU A 140 -4.90 13.07 -2.27
N ALA A 141 -4.10 13.32 -3.32
CA ALA A 141 -3.67 12.30 -4.28
C ALA A 141 -2.90 11.13 -3.62
N ALA A 142 -2.27 11.36 -2.47
CA ALA A 142 -1.57 10.31 -1.72
C ALA A 142 -2.51 9.18 -1.24
N VAL A 143 -3.79 9.49 -0.97
CA VAL A 143 -4.79 8.52 -0.51
C VAL A 143 -5.10 7.47 -1.57
N PRO A 144 -5.60 7.82 -2.77
CA PRO A 144 -5.86 6.85 -3.83
C PRO A 144 -4.57 6.15 -4.30
N PHE A 145 -3.43 6.84 -4.30
CA PHE A 145 -2.13 6.20 -4.58
C PHE A 145 -1.83 5.07 -3.58
N SER A 146 -2.02 5.33 -2.28
CA SER A 146 -1.82 4.35 -1.21
C SER A 146 -2.84 3.21 -1.24
N LEU A 147 -4.07 3.46 -1.69
CA LEU A 147 -5.11 2.44 -1.86
C LEU A 147 -4.88 1.56 -3.09
N GLY A 148 -4.28 2.13 -4.15
CA GLY A 148 -3.87 1.42 -5.36
C GLY A 148 -2.57 0.61 -5.20
N GLY A 149 -1.86 0.77 -4.09
CA GLY A 149 -0.62 0.06 -3.79
C GLY A 149 -0.79 -1.46 -3.83
N VAL A 150 0.18 -2.14 -4.46
CA VAL A 150 0.13 -3.60 -4.68
C VAL A 150 -0.09 -4.38 -3.38
N PRO A 151 0.68 -4.16 -2.29
CA PRO A 151 0.51 -4.92 -1.05
C PRO A 151 -0.92 -4.85 -0.48
N ARG A 152 -1.57 -3.68 -0.60
CA ARG A 152 -2.94 -3.45 -0.13
C ARG A 152 -3.97 -4.15 -1.00
N VAL A 153 -3.76 -4.15 -2.32
CA VAL A 153 -4.66 -4.80 -3.28
C VAL A 153 -4.63 -6.32 -3.13
N VAL A 154 -3.44 -6.89 -2.95
CA VAL A 154 -3.23 -8.34 -2.81
C VAL A 154 -3.40 -8.86 -1.38
N ARG A 155 -3.56 -7.96 -0.41
CA ARG A 155 -3.62 -8.25 1.03
C ARG A 155 -2.42 -9.05 1.53
N ALA A 156 -1.25 -8.74 1.00
CA ALA A 156 0.00 -9.39 1.39
C ALA A 156 0.85 -8.44 2.21
N ARG A 157 1.52 -8.95 3.23
CA ARG A 157 2.45 -8.24 4.11
C ARG A 157 3.66 -9.13 4.37
N ALA A 158 4.82 -8.53 4.62
CA ALA A 158 5.94 -9.30 5.16
C ALA A 158 5.79 -9.41 6.68
N ALA A 159 6.17 -10.56 7.23
CA ALA A 159 6.31 -10.76 8.67
C ALA A 159 7.38 -9.80 9.24
N GLY A 160 7.34 -9.56 10.55
CA GLY A 160 8.21 -8.58 11.22
C GLY A 160 9.72 -8.88 11.10
N ASP A 161 10.07 -10.14 10.84
CA ASP A 161 11.43 -10.62 10.61
C ASP A 161 11.86 -10.55 9.12
N GLY A 162 10.92 -10.30 8.21
CA GLY A 162 11.16 -10.31 6.77
C GLY A 162 11.40 -11.69 6.16
N THR A 163 11.23 -12.78 6.91
CA THR A 163 11.50 -14.15 6.39
C THR A 163 10.26 -14.77 5.76
N ARG A 164 9.07 -14.27 6.10
CA ARG A 164 7.78 -14.81 5.65
C ARG A 164 6.90 -13.75 5.00
N VAL A 165 6.05 -14.20 4.08
CA VAL A 165 4.95 -13.44 3.52
C VAL A 165 3.65 -13.94 4.13
N LEU A 166 2.91 -13.00 4.70
CA LEU A 166 1.59 -13.17 5.30
C LEU A 166 0.54 -12.70 4.30
N VAL A 167 -0.47 -13.52 4.04
CA VAL A 167 -1.61 -13.14 3.20
C VAL A 167 -2.87 -13.12 4.05
N ASP A 168 -3.44 -11.93 4.22
CA ASP A 168 -4.65 -11.72 5.03
C ASP A 168 -5.88 -12.18 4.22
N ARG A 169 -6.61 -13.18 4.73
CA ARG A 169 -7.83 -13.73 4.10
C ARG A 169 -7.64 -14.10 2.62
N PRO A 170 -6.79 -15.09 2.30
CA PRO A 170 -6.65 -15.57 0.94
C PRO A 170 -7.92 -16.30 0.50
N HIS A 171 -8.18 -16.28 -0.79
CA HIS A 171 -9.23 -17.10 -1.38
C HIS A 171 -8.90 -18.59 -1.17
N PRO A 172 -9.89 -19.46 -0.86
CA PRO A 172 -9.66 -20.88 -0.59
C PRO A 172 -8.88 -21.59 -1.70
N GLU A 173 -9.14 -21.26 -2.97
CA GLU A 173 -8.41 -21.83 -4.11
C GLU A 173 -6.92 -21.43 -4.12
N PHE A 174 -6.60 -20.21 -3.68
CA PHE A 174 -5.20 -19.79 -3.56
C PHE A 174 -4.52 -20.55 -2.42
N ALA A 175 -5.17 -20.65 -1.25
CA ALA A 175 -4.65 -21.39 -0.10
C ALA A 175 -4.44 -22.88 -0.42
N ALA A 176 -5.43 -23.53 -1.05
CA ALA A 176 -5.36 -24.94 -1.44
C ALA A 176 -4.28 -25.25 -2.49
N ARG A 177 -3.94 -24.28 -3.35
CA ARG A 177 -2.81 -24.43 -4.28
C ARG A 177 -1.48 -24.13 -3.60
N LEU A 178 -1.44 -23.26 -2.60
CA LEU A 178 -0.22 -22.91 -1.87
C LEU A 178 0.20 -24.02 -0.90
N SER A 179 -0.74 -24.71 -0.26
CA SER A 179 -0.43 -25.85 0.63
C SER A 179 0.31 -26.99 -0.09
N ARG A 180 0.09 -27.15 -1.40
CA ARG A 180 0.84 -28.10 -2.25
C ARG A 180 2.35 -27.82 -2.33
N TRP A 181 2.77 -26.60 -1.98
CA TRP A 181 4.16 -26.15 -2.04
C TRP A 181 4.77 -25.92 -0.65
N GLY A 182 4.16 -26.48 0.41
CA GLY A 182 4.63 -26.35 1.79
C GLY A 182 4.12 -25.10 2.51
N GLY A 183 3.05 -24.45 2.03
CA GLY A 183 2.33 -23.44 2.81
C GLY A 183 1.68 -24.09 4.03
N THR A 184 2.06 -23.65 5.23
CA THR A 184 1.44 -24.13 6.46
C THR A 184 0.01 -23.61 6.58
N ASP A 185 -0.92 -24.52 6.86
CA ASP A 185 -2.34 -24.23 7.09
C ASP A 185 -2.49 -23.19 8.23
N PRO A 186 -3.36 -22.17 8.12
CA PRO A 186 -3.65 -21.26 9.22
C PRO A 186 -4.04 -22.04 10.48
N ARG A 187 -3.32 -21.78 11.58
CA ARG A 187 -3.77 -22.13 12.92
C ARG A 187 -4.78 -21.09 13.43
#